data_AF-A0A1Q2MG63-F1
#
_entry.id   AF-A0A1Q2MG63-F1
#
_cell.length_a   1.000
_cell.length_b   1.000
_cell.length_c   1.000
_cell.angle_alpha   90.00
_cell.angle_beta   90.00
_cell.angle_gamma   90.00
#
_symmetry.space_group_name_H-M   'P 1'
#
loop_
_entity.id
_entity.type
_entity.pdbx_description
1 polymer ?
#
loop_
_entity_poly.entity_id
_entity_poly.type
_entity_poly.pdbx_seq_one_letter_code
_entity_poly.pdbx_strand_id
1 'polypeptide(L)'
;MSTTNRQMEYLDSSTALHMHAYREHINKLIRRSRMLDRLDRVIVRLYFIDGYSLSQIAAIRGASRAAMQRRFKRILRRLKSPEFCGYMRLHLHMEGVSREVGRRYFFRGVSIQKIAQETGLSIYRVRQIIAQIRKEISESFQNEAV
;
A
#
# COMPACT_ATOMS: atom_id res chain seq x y z
N MET A 1 15.64 47.53 -10.01
CA MET A 1 15.68 46.05 -10.18
C MET A 1 15.85 45.44 -8.80
N SER A 2 14.81 44.89 -8.18
CA SER A 2 14.24 43.54 -8.39
C SER A 2 15.00 42.46 -7.62
N THR A 3 14.84 42.46 -6.30
CA THR A 3 15.22 41.33 -5.41
C THR A 3 13.98 40.63 -4.87
N THR A 4 12.91 41.38 -4.62
CA THR A 4 11.65 40.88 -4.02
C THR A 4 10.80 40.07 -5.02
N ASN A 5 10.70 40.47 -6.29
CA ASN A 5 9.95 39.72 -7.31
C ASN A 5 10.58 38.36 -7.62
N ARG A 6 11.92 38.27 -7.60
CA ARG A 6 12.63 37.01 -7.85
C ARG A 6 12.41 36.02 -6.71
N GLN A 7 12.45 36.48 -5.46
CA GLN A 7 12.23 35.61 -4.28
C GLN A 7 10.78 35.08 -4.20
N MET A 8 9.78 35.87 -4.62
CA MET A 8 8.38 35.42 -4.69
C MET A 8 8.15 34.38 -5.80
N GLU A 9 8.74 34.54 -6.99
CA GLU A 9 8.70 33.51 -8.06
C GLU A 9 9.36 32.19 -7.62
N TYR A 10 10.45 32.25 -6.85
CA TYR A 10 11.11 31.05 -6.31
C TYR A 10 10.30 30.36 -5.22
N LEU A 11 9.63 31.11 -4.35
CA LEU A 11 8.74 30.56 -3.32
C LEU A 11 7.53 29.87 -3.96
N ASP A 12 6.90 30.47 -4.97
CA ASP A 12 5.73 29.93 -5.66
C ASP A 12 6.08 28.69 -6.51
N SER A 13 7.23 28.72 -7.18
CA SER A 13 7.78 27.57 -7.93
C SER A 13 8.18 26.41 -7.01
N SER A 14 8.75 26.71 -5.83
CA SER A 14 9.10 25.71 -4.83
C SER A 14 7.86 25.05 -4.24
N THR A 15 6.83 25.83 -3.86
CA THR A 15 5.55 25.30 -3.37
C THR A 15 4.83 24.47 -4.43
N ALA A 16 4.82 24.92 -5.69
CA ALA A 16 4.22 24.18 -6.79
C ALA A 16 4.91 22.83 -7.04
N LEU A 17 6.25 22.79 -6.98
CA LEU A 17 7.03 21.55 -7.11
C LEU A 17 6.72 20.57 -5.97
N HIS A 18 6.66 21.06 -4.73
CA HIS A 18 6.29 20.24 -3.57
C HIS A 18 4.86 19.71 -3.68
N MET A 19 3.91 20.53 -4.13
CA MET A 19 2.51 20.13 -4.31
C MET A 19 2.36 19.09 -5.43
N HIS A 20 3.12 19.22 -6.52
CA HIS A 20 3.20 18.23 -7.59
C HIS A 20 3.80 16.89 -7.09
N ALA A 21 4.94 16.92 -6.40
CA ALA A 21 5.57 15.74 -5.84
C ALA A 21 4.67 15.02 -4.82
N TYR A 22 3.96 15.79 -3.99
CA TYR A 22 2.96 15.27 -3.06
C TYR A 22 1.81 14.59 -3.81
N ARG A 23 1.25 15.25 -4.83
CA ARG A 23 0.16 14.68 -5.66
C ARG A 23 0.58 13.38 -6.32
N GLU A 24 1.79 13.32 -6.88
CA GLU A 24 2.33 12.10 -7.47
C GLU A 24 2.52 10.97 -6.45
N HIS A 25 2.99 11.31 -5.24
CA HIS A 25 3.07 10.35 -4.16
C HIS A 25 1.69 9.79 -3.78
N ILE A 26 0.67 10.66 -3.68
CA ILE A 26 -0.71 10.25 -3.41
C ILE A 26 -1.26 9.38 -4.55
N ASN A 27 -1.05 9.78 -5.81
CA ASN A 27 -1.47 9.01 -6.98
C ASN A 27 -0.90 7.59 -6.97
N LYS A 28 0.40 7.44 -6.61
CA LYS A 28 1.04 6.12 -6.45
C LYS A 28 0.35 5.28 -5.36
N LEU A 29 0.03 5.88 -4.21
CA LEU A 29 -0.68 5.17 -3.13
C LEU A 29 -2.09 4.75 -3.56
N ILE A 30 -2.83 5.62 -4.25
CA ILE A 30 -4.16 5.33 -4.79
C ILE A 30 -4.11 4.16 -5.76
N ARG A 31 -3.17 4.16 -6.72
CA ARG A 31 -3.00 3.06 -7.69
C ARG A 31 -2.72 1.73 -6.96
N ARG A 32 -1.79 1.72 -6.02
CA ARG A 32 -1.45 0.53 -5.20
C ARG A 32 -2.64 0.05 -4.37
N SER A 33 -3.49 0.96 -3.88
CA SER A 33 -4.66 0.62 -3.07
C SER A 33 -5.68 -0.27 -3.78
N ARG A 34 -5.67 -0.30 -5.11
CA ARG A 34 -6.53 -1.19 -5.91
C ARG A 34 -6.28 -2.67 -5.64
N MET A 35 -5.12 -3.03 -5.09
CA MET A 35 -4.80 -4.42 -4.73
C MET A 35 -5.28 -4.78 -3.32
N LEU A 36 -5.59 -3.79 -2.47
CA LEU A 36 -6.09 -4.02 -1.13
C LEU A 36 -7.46 -4.71 -1.15
N ASP A 37 -7.79 -5.34 -0.02
CA ASP A 37 -9.15 -5.80 0.24
C ASP A 37 -10.16 -4.63 0.18
N ARG A 38 -11.43 -4.97 -0.13
CA ARG A 38 -12.50 -4.00 -0.38
C ARG A 38 -12.60 -2.94 0.70
N LEU A 39 -12.56 -3.35 1.97
CA LEU A 39 -12.72 -2.42 3.09
C LEU A 39 -11.55 -1.44 3.22
N ASP A 40 -10.32 -1.91 3.05
CA ASP A 40 -9.14 -1.04 3.17
C ASP A 40 -9.02 -0.10 1.96
N ARG A 41 -9.40 -0.56 0.77
CA ARG A 41 -9.47 0.27 -0.44
C ARG A 41 -10.47 1.41 -0.29
N VAL A 42 -11.64 1.14 0.29
CA VAL A 42 -12.66 2.17 0.55
C VAL A 42 -12.12 3.23 1.51
N ILE A 43 -11.40 2.85 2.57
CA ILE A 43 -10.78 3.82 3.49
C ILE A 43 -9.80 4.74 2.74
N VAL A 44 -8.95 4.17 1.90
CA VAL A 44 -7.97 4.95 1.12
C VAL A 44 -8.67 5.92 0.15
N ARG A 45 -9.72 5.45 -0.53
CA ARG A 45 -10.55 6.30 -1.41
C ARG A 45 -11.18 7.45 -0.63
N LEU A 46 -11.91 7.14 0.45
CA LEU A 46 -12.61 8.15 1.25
C LEU A 46 -11.65 9.24 1.75
N TYR A 47 -10.44 8.85 2.14
CA TYR A 47 -9.43 9.78 2.64
C TYR A 47 -8.78 10.62 1.54
N PHE A 48 -8.24 10.00 0.49
CA PHE A 48 -7.43 10.72 -0.52
C PHE A 48 -8.21 11.28 -1.71
N ILE A 49 -9.37 10.69 -2.03
CA ILE A 49 -10.18 11.08 -3.19
C ILE A 49 -11.35 11.91 -2.73
N ASP A 50 -12.10 11.42 -1.75
CA ASP A 50 -13.35 12.06 -1.31
C ASP A 50 -13.12 13.10 -0.18
N GLY A 51 -11.88 13.25 0.32
CA GLY A 51 -11.49 14.29 1.27
C GLY A 51 -11.96 14.11 2.72
N TYR A 52 -12.47 12.94 3.10
CA TYR A 52 -12.94 12.69 4.46
C TYR A 52 -11.78 12.56 5.46
N SER A 53 -11.95 13.17 6.62
CA SER A 53 -11.07 12.94 7.77
C SER A 53 -11.22 11.53 8.32
N LEU A 54 -10.17 11.01 8.99
CA LEU A 54 -10.24 9.72 9.67
C LEU A 54 -11.31 9.66 10.76
N SER A 55 -11.69 10.79 11.35
CA SER A 55 -12.78 10.87 12.33
C SER A 55 -14.14 10.64 11.66
N GLN A 56 -14.40 11.26 10.52
CA GLN A 56 -15.63 11.04 9.76
C GLN A 56 -15.73 9.59 9.26
N ILE A 57 -14.63 9.04 8.73
CA ILE A 57 -14.59 7.63 8.28
C ILE A 57 -14.83 6.69 9.46
N ALA A 58 -14.30 7.01 10.65
CA ALA A 58 -14.54 6.22 11.87
C ALA A 58 -16.02 6.23 12.26
N ALA A 59 -16.67 7.39 12.25
CA ALA A 59 -18.09 7.55 12.54
C ALA A 59 -18.98 6.76 11.57
N ILE A 60 -18.73 6.87 10.26
CA ILE A 60 -19.45 6.11 9.22
C ILE A 60 -19.35 4.59 9.45
N ARG A 61 -18.22 4.13 10.00
CA ARG A 61 -17.96 2.71 10.23
C ARG A 61 -18.31 2.22 11.63
N GLY A 62 -18.85 3.06 12.50
CA GLY A 62 -19.11 2.71 13.90
C GLY A 62 -17.84 2.29 14.67
N ALA A 63 -16.68 2.87 14.33
CA ALA A 63 -15.40 2.56 14.94
C ALA A 63 -14.85 3.76 15.70
N SER A 64 -13.96 3.52 16.68
CA SER A 64 -13.27 4.63 17.35
C SER A 64 -12.23 5.28 16.43
N ARG A 65 -12.01 6.59 16.61
CA ARG A 65 -10.97 7.34 15.89
C ARG A 65 -9.59 6.70 16.04
N ALA A 66 -9.24 6.25 17.25
CA ALA A 66 -7.96 5.59 17.52
C ALA A 66 -7.81 4.26 16.77
N ALA A 67 -8.88 3.46 16.66
CA ALA A 67 -8.87 2.24 15.86
C ALA A 67 -8.71 2.56 14.36
N MET A 68 -9.39 3.59 13.86
CA MET A 68 -9.29 4.03 12.47
C MET A 68 -7.88 4.54 12.13
N GLN A 69 -7.28 5.37 13.00
CA GLN A 69 -5.90 5.84 12.84
C GLN A 69 -4.90 4.69 12.81
N ARG A 70 -4.99 3.74 13.74
CA ARG A 70 -4.13 2.55 13.74
C ARG A 70 -4.30 1.72 12.46
N ARG A 71 -5.54 1.51 12.01
CA ARG A 71 -5.83 0.80 10.75
C ARG A 71 -5.24 1.54 9.55
N PHE A 72 -5.46 2.84 9.44
CA PHE A 72 -4.95 3.66 8.34
C PHE A 72 -3.42 3.68 8.29
N LYS A 73 -2.74 3.84 9.43
CA LYS A 73 -1.27 3.72 9.52
C LYS A 73 -0.77 2.36 9.03
N ARG A 74 -1.44 1.26 9.39
CA ARG A 74 -1.09 -0.08 8.88
C ARG A 74 -1.28 -0.20 7.37
N ILE A 75 -2.37 0.34 6.83
CA ILE A 75 -2.62 0.37 5.38
C ILE A 75 -1.50 1.13 4.67
N LEU A 76 -1.18 2.34 5.12
CA LEU A 76 -0.13 3.16 4.50
C LEU A 76 1.25 2.49 4.57
N ARG A 77 1.61 1.93 5.74
CA ARG A 77 2.88 1.20 5.90
C ARG A 77 2.98 0.03 4.91
N ARG A 78 1.89 -0.72 4.74
CA ARG A 78 1.83 -1.83 3.77
C ARG A 78 1.95 -1.35 2.32
N LEU A 79 1.21 -0.32 1.93
CA LEU A 79 1.27 0.25 0.57
C LEU A 79 2.66 0.81 0.20
N LYS A 80 3.45 1.19 1.22
CA LYS A 80 4.83 1.67 1.06
C LYS A 80 5.88 0.56 1.19
N SER A 81 5.50 -0.64 1.64
CA SER A 81 6.47 -1.71 1.89
C SER A 81 7.06 -2.24 0.57
N PRO A 82 8.37 -2.57 0.56
CA PRO A 82 9.00 -3.20 -0.60
C PRO A 82 8.32 -4.52 -0.99
N GLU A 83 7.94 -5.33 0.01
CA GLU A 83 7.24 -6.61 -0.22
C GLU A 83 5.92 -6.44 -0.96
N PHE A 84 5.10 -5.45 -0.59
CA PHE A 84 3.85 -5.18 -1.29
C PHE A 84 4.11 -4.76 -2.74
N CYS A 85 5.10 -3.90 -2.96
CA CYS A 85 5.43 -3.39 -4.29
C CYS A 85 6.01 -4.49 -5.18
N GLY A 86 6.92 -5.30 -4.64
CA GLY A 86 7.51 -6.45 -5.34
C GLY A 86 6.44 -7.48 -5.68
N TYR A 87 5.59 -7.85 -4.72
CA TYR A 87 4.49 -8.78 -4.98
C TYR A 87 3.51 -8.23 -6.02
N MET A 88 3.23 -6.92 -6.01
CA MET A 88 2.38 -6.29 -7.02
C MET A 88 2.91 -6.43 -8.45
N ARG A 89 4.23 -6.57 -8.65
CA ARG A 89 4.79 -6.87 -9.98
C ARG A 89 4.68 -8.36 -10.30
N LEU A 90 5.09 -9.21 -9.36
CA LEU A 90 5.17 -10.65 -9.53
C LEU A 90 3.81 -11.34 -9.70
N HIS A 91 2.78 -10.91 -8.96
CA HIS A 91 1.51 -11.64 -8.84
C HIS A 91 0.76 -11.86 -10.16
N LEU A 92 1.01 -11.03 -11.18
CA LEU A 92 0.41 -11.16 -12.51
C LEU A 92 0.85 -12.45 -13.22
N HIS A 93 2.05 -12.95 -12.91
CA HIS A 93 2.61 -14.16 -13.52
C HIS A 93 2.48 -15.40 -12.63
N MET A 94 2.07 -15.24 -11.37
CA MET A 94 1.87 -16.36 -10.46
C MET A 94 0.53 -17.02 -10.69
N GLU A 95 0.37 -18.32 -10.44
CA GLU A 95 -0.94 -18.96 -10.53
C GLU A 95 -1.26 -19.83 -9.31
N GLY A 96 -2.50 -20.30 -9.23
CA GLY A 96 -2.97 -21.25 -8.23
C GLY A 96 -2.73 -20.82 -6.79
N VAL A 97 -2.26 -21.79 -6.00
CA VAL A 97 -2.14 -21.67 -4.54
C VAL A 97 -1.15 -20.58 -4.13
N SER A 98 -0.04 -20.42 -4.84
CA SER A 98 0.97 -19.40 -4.53
C SER A 98 0.43 -17.99 -4.73
N ARG A 99 -0.36 -17.76 -5.79
CA ARG A 99 -1.05 -16.48 -6.01
C ARG A 99 -2.04 -16.19 -4.88
N GLU A 100 -2.86 -17.16 -4.47
CA GLU A 100 -3.86 -16.92 -3.42
C GLU A 100 -3.23 -16.68 -2.04
N VAL A 101 -2.22 -17.48 -1.66
CA VAL A 101 -1.47 -17.27 -0.41
C VAL A 101 -0.80 -15.91 -0.40
N GLY A 102 -0.10 -15.55 -1.48
CA GLY A 102 0.55 -14.25 -1.61
C GLY A 102 -0.45 -13.09 -1.53
N ARG A 103 -1.60 -13.19 -2.21
CA ARG A 103 -2.66 -12.17 -2.16
C ARG A 103 -3.19 -11.97 -0.73
N ARG A 104 -3.47 -13.05 0.00
CA ARG A 104 -3.92 -12.95 1.40
C ARG A 104 -2.85 -12.36 2.31
N TYR A 105 -1.60 -12.74 2.13
CA TYR A 105 -0.51 -12.26 2.97
C TYR A 105 -0.12 -10.81 2.65
N PHE A 106 0.36 -10.54 1.43
CA PHE A 106 0.94 -9.26 1.06
C PHE A 106 -0.11 -8.17 0.86
N PHE A 107 -1.23 -8.45 0.17
CA PHE A 107 -2.24 -7.43 -0.07
C PHE A 107 -3.24 -7.27 1.07
N ARG A 108 -3.69 -8.37 1.67
CA ARG A 108 -4.72 -8.34 2.73
C ARG A 108 -4.14 -8.31 4.15
N GLY A 109 -2.86 -8.66 4.35
CA GLY A 109 -2.23 -8.64 5.67
C GLY A 109 -2.79 -9.69 6.61
N VAL A 110 -3.29 -10.81 6.07
CA VAL A 110 -3.81 -11.94 6.84
C VAL A 110 -2.64 -12.69 7.46
N SER A 111 -2.78 -13.14 8.71
CA SER A 111 -1.73 -13.91 9.38
C SER A 111 -1.56 -15.29 8.74
N ILE A 112 -0.35 -15.84 8.83
CA ILE A 112 -0.02 -17.18 8.33
C ILE A 112 -0.96 -18.23 8.90
N GLN A 113 -1.29 -18.15 10.19
CA GLN A 113 -2.20 -19.08 10.85
C GLN A 113 -3.60 -19.04 10.21
N LYS A 114 -4.11 -17.83 9.95
CA LYS A 114 -5.44 -17.67 9.34
C LYS A 114 -5.44 -18.10 7.88
N ILE A 115 -4.36 -17.84 7.13
CA ILE A 115 -4.23 -18.36 5.76
C ILE A 115 -4.24 -19.89 5.77
N ALA A 116 -3.45 -20.52 6.63
CA ALA A 116 -3.39 -21.98 6.76
C ALA A 116 -4.79 -22.56 7.03
N GLN A 117 -5.51 -22.02 8.02
CA GLN A 117 -6.87 -22.42 8.35
C GLN A 117 -7.84 -22.27 7.16
N GLU A 118 -7.83 -21.12 6.47
CA GLU A 118 -8.76 -20.83 5.38
C GLU A 118 -8.39 -21.48 4.03
N THR A 119 -7.19 -22.06 3.89
CA THR A 119 -6.74 -22.75 2.68
C THR A 119 -6.63 -24.26 2.85
N GLY A 120 -6.75 -24.76 4.09
CA GLY A 120 -6.49 -26.16 4.42
C GLY A 120 -5.00 -26.55 4.35
N LEU A 121 -4.09 -25.60 4.11
CA LEU A 121 -2.65 -25.84 4.08
C LEU A 121 -2.08 -25.89 5.49
N SER A 122 -0.99 -26.63 5.67
CA SER A 122 -0.20 -26.55 6.90
C SER A 122 0.46 -25.18 7.03
N ILE A 123 0.66 -24.71 8.26
CA ILE A 123 1.40 -23.47 8.56
C ILE A 123 2.79 -23.50 7.90
N TYR A 124 3.45 -24.66 7.92
CA TYR A 124 4.75 -24.86 7.27
C TYR A 124 4.67 -24.61 5.76
N ARG A 125 3.66 -25.16 5.08
CA ARG A 125 3.49 -24.97 3.63
C ARG A 125 3.23 -23.51 3.28
N VAL A 126 2.40 -22.82 4.06
CA VAL A 126 2.17 -21.37 3.88
C VAL A 126 3.47 -20.57 4.06
N ARG A 127 4.29 -20.90 5.07
CA ARG A 127 5.60 -20.28 5.28
C ARG A 127 6.55 -20.49 4.10
N GLN A 128 6.62 -21.70 3.57
CA GLN A 128 7.46 -22.00 2.40
C GLN A 128 7.03 -21.18 1.18
N ILE A 129 5.73 -21.11 0.89
CA ILE A 129 5.22 -20.33 -0.22
C ILE A 129 5.58 -18.84 -0.06
N ILE A 130 5.38 -18.26 1.13
CA ILE A 130 5.73 -16.86 1.40
C ILE A 130 7.24 -16.63 1.27
N ALA A 131 8.07 -17.56 1.76
CA ALA A 131 9.52 -17.46 1.64
C ALA A 131 9.98 -17.50 0.17
N GLN A 132 9.38 -18.39 -0.62
CA GLN A 132 9.65 -18.48 -2.06
C GLN A 132 9.27 -17.19 -2.79
N ILE A 133 8.09 -16.64 -2.51
CA ILE A 133 7.66 -15.35 -3.06
C ILE A 133 8.62 -14.23 -2.68
N ARG A 134 9.09 -14.19 -1.42
CA ARG A 134 10.08 -13.20 -0.97
C ARG A 134 11.39 -13.30 -1.73
N LYS A 135 11.84 -14.52 -2.00
CA LYS A 135 13.05 -14.77 -2.78
C LYS A 135 12.91 -14.21 -4.19
N GLU A 136 11.82 -14.55 -4.88
CA GLU A 136 11.50 -14.03 -6.22
C GLU A 136 11.37 -12.50 -6.24
N ILE A 137 10.77 -11.92 -5.20
CA ILE A 137 10.71 -10.46 -5.03
C ILE A 137 12.12 -9.87 -4.95
N SER A 138 13.00 -10.43 -4.12
CA SER A 138 14.38 -9.96 -3.97
C SER A 138 15.18 -10.07 -5.28
N GLU A 139 15.03 -11.18 -6.00
CA GLU A 139 15.69 -11.41 -7.29
C GLU A 139 15.19 -10.42 -8.36
N SER A 140 13.88 -10.11 -8.36
CA SER A 140 13.31 -9.11 -9.28
C SER A 140 13.86 -7.70 -9.07
N PHE A 141 14.33 -7.37 -7.86
CA PHE A 141 14.97 -6.08 -7.58
C PHE A 141 16.43 -6.03 -8.03
N GLN A 142 17.13 -7.17 -8.10
CA GLN A 142 18.53 -7.24 -8.53
C GLN A 142 18.68 -7.15 -10.05
N ASN A 143 17.71 -7.71 -10.80
CA ASN A 143 17.74 -7.70 -12.28
C ASN A 143 17.38 -6.35 -12.91
N GLU A 144 16.87 -5.37 -12.14
CA GLU A 144 16.59 -4.00 -12.62
C GLU A 144 17.77 -3.03 -12.40
N ALA A 145 18.87 -3.49 -11.77
CA ALA A 145 20.05 -2.68 -11.45
C ALA A 145 21.25 -2.92 -12.40
N VAL A 146 21.02 -3.62 -13.52
CA VAL A 146 21.96 -3.90 -14.61
C VAL A 146 21.38 -3.35 -15.90
#